data_AF-A0A416MLW1-F1
#
_entry.id   AF-A0A416MLW1-F1
#
_cell.length_a   1.000
_cell.length_b   1.000
_cell.length_c   1.000
_cell.angle_alpha   90.00
_cell.angle_beta   90.00
_cell.angle_gamma   90.00
#
_symmetry.space_group_name_H-M   'P 1'
#
loop_
_entity.id
_entity.type
_entity.pdbx_description
1 polymer ?
#
loop_
_entity_poly.entity_id
_entity_poly.type
_entity_poly.pdbx_seq_one_letter_code
_entity_poly.pdbx_strand_id
1 'polypeptide(L)'
;MKVSNEIIAGKLIMQIQIFIDNSRISSLEGRYGKVTMIPFTGHVKSEIFTGEIVPGWVDVQIENAAGNRNMCAKYMFRGTDKEGKECSLFVENNGYVSRTELQKEYVDAFPRFITDSKILGEYLSQPRFRSEVWGTQKGVEVRVYDVVQAID
;
A
#
# COMPACT_ATOMS: atom_id res chain seq x y z
N MET A 1 -3.86 -13.76 -27.08
CA MET A 1 -4.75 -13.69 -25.90
C MET A 1 -4.88 -12.22 -25.53
N LYS A 2 -6.01 -11.57 -25.83
CA LYS A 2 -6.26 -10.20 -25.36
C LYS A 2 -6.57 -10.33 -23.88
N VAL A 3 -5.63 -9.96 -23.02
CA VAL A 3 -5.95 -9.66 -21.62
C VAL A 3 -6.82 -8.41 -21.70
N SER A 4 -8.11 -8.54 -21.40
CA SER A 4 -8.97 -7.37 -21.25
C SER A 4 -8.38 -6.52 -20.13
N ASN A 5 -8.08 -5.26 -20.43
CA ASN A 5 -7.70 -4.23 -19.44
C ASN A 5 -8.92 -3.80 -18.60
N GLU A 6 -9.81 -4.73 -18.28
CA GLU A 6 -10.88 -4.45 -17.33
C GLU A 6 -10.24 -4.50 -15.95
N ILE A 7 -10.16 -3.32 -15.32
CA ILE A 7 -9.89 -3.22 -13.89
C ILE A 7 -10.94 -4.11 -13.23
N ILE A 8 -10.51 -5.23 -12.64
CA ILE A 8 -11.41 -6.08 -11.88
C ILE A 8 -11.89 -5.24 -10.70
N ALA A 9 -13.16 -4.84 -10.75
CA ALA A 9 -13.82 -4.16 -9.65
C ALA A 9 -13.86 -5.16 -8.48
N GLY A 10 -13.08 -4.87 -7.43
CA GLY A 10 -12.98 -5.71 -6.25
C GLY A 10 -13.76 -5.13 -5.08
N LYS A 11 -14.02 -5.94 -4.06
CA LYS A 11 -14.62 -5.48 -2.80
C LYS A 11 -13.59 -4.70 -1.98
N LEU A 12 -13.91 -3.48 -1.55
CA LEU A 12 -13.08 -2.71 -0.61
C LEU A 12 -13.07 -3.43 0.75
N ILE A 13 -11.89 -3.78 1.26
CA ILE A 13 -11.75 -4.51 2.53
C ILE A 13 -10.98 -3.74 3.60
N MET A 14 -10.24 -2.70 3.21
CA MET A 14 -9.37 -1.96 4.12
C MET A 14 -9.07 -0.56 3.58
N GLN A 15 -9.12 0.43 4.47
CA GLN A 15 -8.63 1.79 4.22
C GLN A 15 -7.54 2.10 5.23
N ILE A 16 -6.36 2.43 4.72
CA ILE A 16 -5.17 2.76 5.53
C ILE A 16 -4.89 4.24 5.34
N GLN A 17 -4.84 4.98 6.45
CA GLN A 17 -4.42 6.38 6.44
C GLN A 17 -2.95 6.46 6.76
N ILE A 18 -2.17 7.02 5.84
CA ILE A 18 -0.72 7.21 5.96
C ILE A 18 -0.43 8.69 6.13
N PHE A 19 0.40 9.00 7.12
CA PHE A 19 0.88 10.35 7.41
C PHE A 19 2.37 10.44 7.12
N ILE A 20 2.74 11.41 6.31
CA ILE A 20 4.13 11.63 5.91
C ILE A 20 4.69 12.81 6.70
N ASP A 21 5.88 12.61 7.26
CA ASP A 21 6.68 13.69 7.83
C ASP A 21 7.74 14.12 6.82
N ASN A 22 7.42 15.19 6.09
CA ASN A 22 8.29 15.71 5.03
C ASN A 22 9.68 16.13 5.55
N SER A 23 9.81 16.44 6.85
CA SER A 23 11.09 16.85 7.44
C SER A 23 12.10 15.70 7.56
N ARG A 24 11.64 14.45 7.47
CA ARG A 24 12.47 13.24 7.59
C ARG A 24 12.72 12.53 6.26
N ILE A 25 12.26 13.10 5.15
CA ILE A 25 12.52 12.54 3.82
C ILE A 25 14.00 12.66 3.50
N SER A 26 14.59 11.55 3.04
CA SER A 26 15.95 11.51 2.51
C SER A 26 15.90 11.28 1.01
N SER A 27 16.70 12.02 0.25
CA SER A 27 16.73 11.89 -1.21
C SER A 27 18.15 11.90 -1.77
N LEU A 28 18.30 11.20 -2.88
CA LEU A 28 19.49 11.17 -3.72
C LEU A 28 19.04 11.44 -5.15
N GLU A 29 19.69 12.38 -5.84
CA GLU A 29 19.43 12.67 -7.24
C GLU A 29 20.76 12.66 -8.01
N GLY A 30 20.77 11.96 -9.14
CA GLY A 30 21.92 11.88 -10.03
C GLY A 30 21.47 11.80 -11.48
N ARG A 31 22.44 11.86 -12.40
CA ARG A 31 22.20 11.85 -13.86
C ARG A 31 21.30 10.68 -14.33
N TYR A 32 21.36 9.54 -13.65
CA TYR A 32 20.71 8.30 -14.09
C TYR A 32 19.44 7.95 -13.30
N GLY A 33 19.07 8.76 -12.31
CA GLY A 33 17.86 8.53 -11.53
C GLY A 33 17.84 9.22 -10.19
N LYS A 34 16.74 9.00 -9.47
CA LYS A 34 16.44 9.57 -8.17
C LYS A 34 15.95 8.49 -7.21
N VAL A 35 16.41 8.54 -5.97
CA VAL A 35 15.92 7.71 -4.86
C VAL A 35 15.32 8.64 -3.81
N THR A 36 14.13 8.34 -3.34
CA THR A 36 13.48 9.04 -2.23
C THR A 36 13.03 8.03 -1.19
N MET A 37 13.48 8.18 0.04
CA MET A 37 13.05 7.37 1.18
C MET A 37 12.10 8.23 2.02
N ILE A 38 10.87 7.77 2.17
CA ILE A 38 9.78 8.52 2.81
C ILE A 38 9.37 7.77 4.08
N PRO A 39 9.80 8.22 5.27
CA PRO A 39 9.29 7.71 6.53
C PRO A 39 7.83 8.14 6.72
N PHE A 40 7.02 7.23 7.25
CA PHE A 40 5.62 7.50 7.51
C PHE A 40 5.13 6.82 8.79
N THR A 41 4.02 7.33 9.30
CA THR A 41 3.17 6.65 10.29
C THR A 41 1.79 6.45 9.69
N GLY A 42 0.89 5.81 10.43
CA GLY A 42 -0.45 5.60 9.92
C GLY A 42 -1.28 4.71 10.82
N HIS A 43 -2.55 4.59 10.46
CA HIS A 43 -3.47 3.68 11.11
C HIS A 43 -4.42 3.08 10.08
N VAL A 44 -5.06 1.99 10.49
CA VAL A 44 -6.07 1.29 9.73
C VAL A 44 -7.25 1.01 10.62
N LYS A 45 -8.45 1.21 10.06
CA LYS A 45 -9.71 0.75 10.66
C LYS A 45 -10.55 0.12 9.57
N SER A 46 -10.83 -1.18 9.70
CA SER A 46 -11.73 -1.92 8.83
C SER A 46 -12.55 -2.94 9.62
N GLU A 47 -13.47 -3.63 8.94
CA GLU A 47 -14.26 -4.71 9.55
C GLU A 47 -13.42 -5.90 10.00
N ILE A 48 -12.25 -6.12 9.36
CA ILE A 48 -11.41 -7.31 9.62
C ILE A 48 -10.23 -7.02 10.56
N PHE A 49 -9.75 -5.76 10.61
CA PHE A 49 -8.55 -5.40 11.37
C PHE A 49 -8.56 -3.90 11.74
N THR A 50 -8.10 -3.57 12.95
CA THR A 50 -7.82 -2.20 13.39
C THR A 50 -6.44 -2.15 14.02
N GLY A 51 -5.61 -1.16 13.66
CA GLY A 51 -4.26 -1.06 14.20
C GLY A 51 -3.50 0.20 13.79
N GLU A 52 -2.30 0.34 14.34
CA GLU A 52 -1.38 1.46 14.10
C GLU A 52 -0.04 0.97 13.57
N ILE A 53 0.57 1.76 12.69
CA ILE A 53 1.89 1.48 12.12
C ILE A 53 2.95 1.64 13.21
N VAL A 54 3.75 0.59 13.44
CA VAL A 54 4.87 0.67 14.38
C VAL A 54 6.03 1.50 13.80
N PRO A 55 6.92 2.11 14.60
CA PRO A 55 8.00 2.94 14.06
C PRO A 55 9.00 2.18 13.17
N GLY A 56 9.65 2.89 12.23
CA GLY A 56 10.84 2.41 11.51
C GLY A 56 10.65 2.09 10.02
N TRP A 57 9.47 2.36 9.46
CA TRP A 57 9.12 1.99 8.09
C TRP A 57 9.24 3.13 7.10
N VAL A 58 9.47 2.78 5.83
CA VAL A 58 9.69 3.72 4.74
C VAL A 58 9.04 3.24 3.45
N ASP A 59 8.63 4.19 2.61
CA ASP A 59 8.41 3.97 1.18
C ASP A 59 9.70 4.36 0.45
N VAL A 60 10.25 3.42 -0.31
CA VAL A 60 11.41 3.66 -1.16
C VAL A 60 10.93 3.86 -2.59
N GLN A 61 11.05 5.09 -3.08
CA GLN A 61 10.72 5.45 -4.44
C GLN A 61 11.99 5.56 -5.28
N ILE A 62 12.03 4.85 -6.40
CA ILE A 62 13.15 4.89 -7.35
C ILE A 62 12.63 5.33 -8.71
N GLU A 63 13.09 6.49 -9.17
CA GLU A 63 12.79 7.03 -10.50
C GLU A 63 14.02 6.91 -11.41
N ASN A 64 13.84 6.38 -12.62
CA ASN A 64 14.92 6.28 -13.60
C ASN A 64 14.98 7.53 -14.52
N ALA A 65 16.03 7.64 -15.33
CA ALA A 65 16.18 8.75 -16.28
C ALA A 65 15.05 8.87 -17.34
N ALA A 66 14.24 7.82 -17.53
CA ALA A 66 13.06 7.87 -18.39
C ALA A 66 11.81 8.43 -17.67
N GLY A 67 11.92 8.76 -16.38
CA GLY A 67 10.82 9.26 -15.55
C GLY A 67 9.84 8.18 -15.09
N ASN A 68 10.21 6.89 -15.16
CA ASN A 68 9.42 5.81 -14.59
C ASN A 68 9.81 5.62 -13.13
N ARG A 69 8.80 5.51 -12.26
CA ARG A 69 8.99 5.41 -10.81
C ARG A 69 8.41 4.11 -10.26
N ASN A 70 9.23 3.39 -9.51
CA ASN A 70 8.79 2.28 -8.67
C ASN A 70 8.63 2.78 -7.23
N MET A 71 7.56 2.34 -6.56
CA MET A 71 7.29 2.59 -5.15
C MET A 71 7.30 1.26 -4.40
N CYS A 72 7.85 1.26 -3.20
CA CYS A 72 8.05 0.05 -2.41
C CYS A 72 7.91 0.40 -0.92
N ALA A 73 6.67 0.41 -0.44
CA ALA A 73 6.36 0.62 0.96
C ALA A 73 6.38 -0.72 1.70
N LYS A 74 7.21 -0.84 2.74
CA LYS A 74 7.22 -2.00 3.64
C LYS A 74 6.95 -1.51 5.05
N TYR A 75 5.90 -2.01 5.68
CA TYR A 75 5.48 -1.56 7.00
C TYR A 75 4.76 -2.64 7.79
N MET A 76 4.62 -2.42 9.10
CA MET A 76 3.92 -3.33 9.99
C MET A 76 2.98 -2.57 10.90
N PHE A 77 1.80 -3.13 11.11
CA PHE A 77 0.86 -2.71 12.13
C PHE A 77 0.97 -3.58 13.39
N ARG A 78 0.66 -2.97 14.53
CA ARG A 78 0.19 -3.68 15.73
C ARG A 78 -1.28 -3.32 15.94
N GLY A 79 -2.12 -4.30 16.22
CA GLY A 79 -3.56 -4.08 16.34
C GLY A 79 -4.35 -5.31 16.75
N THR A 80 -5.62 -5.31 16.39
CA THR A 80 -6.59 -6.33 16.78
C THR A 80 -7.36 -6.83 15.55
N ASP A 81 -7.55 -8.14 15.43
CA ASP A 81 -8.41 -8.73 14.40
C ASP A 81 -9.91 -8.64 14.77
N LYS A 82 -10.78 -9.07 13.85
CA LYS A 82 -12.23 -9.05 14.05
C LYS A 82 -12.75 -9.90 15.22
N GLU A 83 -11.94 -10.83 15.75
CA GLU A 83 -12.29 -11.63 16.92
C GLU A 83 -11.81 -10.99 18.22
N GLY A 84 -11.20 -9.80 18.16
CA GLY A 84 -10.67 -9.12 19.33
C GLY A 84 -9.27 -9.61 19.74
N LYS A 85 -8.57 -10.41 18.92
CA LYS A 85 -7.24 -10.90 19.25
C LYS A 85 -6.16 -9.95 18.77
N GLU A 86 -5.21 -9.67 19.66
CA GLU A 86 -4.01 -8.91 19.27
C GLU A 86 -3.20 -9.65 18.22
N CYS A 87 -2.76 -8.93 17.21
CA CYS A 87 -1.94 -9.45 16.13
C CYS A 87 -1.10 -8.35 15.48
N SER A 88 -0.16 -8.79 14.67
CA SER A 88 0.70 -7.97 13.83
C SER A 88 0.35 -8.21 12.37
N LEU A 89 0.37 -7.15 11.55
CA LEU A 89 0.11 -7.23 10.11
C LEU A 89 1.25 -6.54 9.37
N PHE A 90 2.10 -7.32 8.71
CA PHE A 90 3.08 -6.83 7.76
C PHE A 90 2.41 -6.55 6.41
N VAL A 91 2.80 -5.46 5.78
CA VAL A 91 2.38 -5.03 4.45
C VAL A 91 3.61 -4.67 3.63
N GLU A 92 3.72 -5.29 2.46
CA GLU A 92 4.58 -4.81 1.38
C GLU A 92 3.67 -4.34 0.25
N ASN A 93 3.68 -3.05 -0.06
CA ASN A 93 2.89 -2.48 -1.13
C ASN A 93 3.78 -1.92 -2.25
N ASN A 94 3.78 -2.59 -3.39
CA ASN A 94 4.59 -2.22 -4.55
C ASN A 94 3.73 -1.54 -5.61
N GLY A 95 4.13 -0.34 -6.03
CA GLY A 95 3.45 0.43 -7.07
C GLY A 95 4.39 0.79 -8.21
N TYR A 96 3.83 1.01 -9.39
CA TYR A 96 4.57 1.48 -10.56
C TYR A 96 3.85 2.68 -11.17
N VAL A 97 4.59 3.74 -11.45
CA VAL A 97 4.09 4.93 -12.12
C VAL A 97 4.94 5.16 -13.35
N SER A 98 4.36 4.91 -14.52
CA SER A 98 4.95 5.37 -15.78
C SER A 98 4.67 6.84 -16.02
N ARG A 99 5.48 7.47 -16.88
CA ARG A 99 5.22 8.86 -17.35
C ARG A 99 3.81 9.06 -17.91
N THR A 100 3.25 8.05 -18.55
CA THR A 100 1.91 8.10 -19.15
C THR A 100 0.79 8.00 -18.11
N GLU A 101 1.09 7.54 -16.90
CA GLU A 101 0.12 7.36 -15.81
C GLU A 101 0.08 8.53 -14.83
N LEU A 102 0.87 9.58 -15.06
CA LEU A 102 0.90 10.79 -14.23
C LEU A 102 -0.45 11.53 -14.15
N GLN A 103 -1.41 11.18 -15.00
CA GLN A 103 -2.77 11.77 -15.02
C GLN A 103 -3.80 10.96 -14.22
N LYS A 104 -3.45 9.78 -13.70
CA LYS A 104 -4.37 8.99 -12.87
C LYS A 104 -4.57 9.68 -11.51
N GLU A 105 -5.78 9.59 -10.96
CA GLU A 105 -6.11 10.13 -9.63
C GLU A 105 -5.41 9.36 -8.49
N TYR A 106 -5.05 8.10 -8.75
CA TYR A 106 -4.37 7.22 -7.81
C TYR A 106 -3.30 6.39 -8.51
N VAL A 107 -2.37 5.86 -7.71
CA VAL A 107 -1.38 4.88 -8.15
C VAL A 107 -1.90 3.47 -7.86
N ASP A 108 -1.91 2.62 -8.89
CA ASP A 108 -2.15 1.19 -8.73
C ASP A 108 -0.96 0.52 -8.01
N ALA A 109 -1.25 -0.28 -7.00
CA ALA A 109 -0.24 -1.03 -6.25
C ALA A 109 -0.73 -2.43 -5.86
N PHE A 110 0.22 -3.32 -5.58
CA PHE A 110 -0.01 -4.74 -5.34
C PHE A 110 0.46 -5.10 -3.93
N PRO A 111 -0.44 -5.09 -2.94
CA PRO A 111 -0.08 -5.37 -1.56
C PRO A 111 0.10 -6.87 -1.34
N ARG A 112 1.12 -7.20 -0.55
CA ARG A 112 1.34 -8.51 0.04
C ARG A 112 1.22 -8.39 1.55
N PHE A 113 0.41 -9.26 2.14
CA PHE A 113 0.17 -9.29 3.58
C PHE A 113 0.80 -10.53 4.22
N ILE A 114 1.32 -10.37 5.43
CA ILE A 114 1.76 -11.47 6.31
C ILE A 114 1.31 -11.12 7.73
N THR A 115 0.75 -12.07 8.47
CA THR A 115 0.23 -11.82 9.82
C THR A 115 0.36 -13.05 10.72
N ASP A 116 0.43 -12.81 12.02
CA ASP A 116 0.39 -13.84 13.08
C ASP A 116 -1.06 -14.16 13.55
N SER A 117 -2.08 -13.42 13.09
CA SER A 117 -3.49 -13.80 13.33
C SER A 117 -3.86 -14.98 12.45
N LYS A 118 -4.40 -16.03 13.05
CA LYS A 118 -4.85 -17.23 12.33
C LYS A 118 -5.95 -16.91 11.30
N ILE A 119 -6.98 -16.18 11.73
CA ILE A 119 -8.15 -15.90 10.88
C ILE A 119 -7.82 -14.92 9.76
N LEU A 120 -6.94 -13.95 10.02
CA LEU A 120 -6.47 -13.03 8.98
C LEU A 120 -5.45 -13.70 8.08
N GLY A 121 -4.60 -14.58 8.61
CA GLY A 121 -3.59 -15.30 7.86
C GLY A 121 -4.19 -16.14 6.74
N GLU A 122 -5.25 -16.89 7.05
CA GLU A 122 -6.01 -17.69 6.08
C GLU A 122 -6.63 -16.84 4.96
N TYR A 123 -7.01 -15.59 5.26
CA TYR A 123 -7.70 -14.69 4.32
C TYR A 123 -6.75 -13.77 3.54
N LEU A 124 -5.92 -12.99 4.24
CA LEU A 124 -5.07 -11.91 3.74
C LEU A 124 -3.74 -12.38 3.14
N SER A 125 -3.19 -13.54 3.55
CA SER A 125 -1.88 -14.00 3.04
C SER A 125 -1.96 -14.62 1.64
N GLN A 126 -3.04 -14.34 0.89
CA GLN A 126 -3.30 -14.84 -0.46
C GLN A 126 -2.97 -13.77 -1.51
N PRO A 127 -2.47 -14.14 -2.70
CA PRO A 127 -2.09 -13.19 -3.75
C PRO A 127 -3.31 -12.73 -4.59
N ARG A 128 -4.30 -12.09 -3.95
CA ARG A 128 -5.57 -11.70 -4.59
C ARG A 128 -6.00 -10.26 -4.33
N PHE A 129 -5.07 -9.43 -3.87
CA PHE A 129 -5.38 -8.05 -3.49
C PHE A 129 -4.72 -7.08 -4.44
N ARG A 130 -5.45 -6.01 -4.75
CA ARG A 130 -4.90 -4.78 -5.34
C ARG A 130 -5.10 -3.64 -4.36
N SER A 131 -4.37 -2.55 -4.54
CA SER A 131 -4.64 -1.31 -3.82
C SER A 131 -4.53 -0.10 -4.70
N GLU A 132 -5.26 0.94 -4.30
CA GLU A 132 -5.19 2.27 -4.88
C GLU A 132 -4.55 3.20 -3.85
N VAL A 133 -3.52 3.93 -4.24
CA VAL A 133 -2.82 4.90 -3.39
C VAL A 133 -3.23 6.30 -3.82
N TRP A 134 -4.03 6.95 -2.97
CA TRP A 134 -4.62 8.26 -3.20
C TRP A 134 -3.86 9.33 -2.42
N GLY A 135 -3.46 10.42 -3.07
CA GLY A 135 -2.84 11.55 -2.39
C GLY A 135 -3.83 12.25 -1.46
N THR A 136 -3.38 12.62 -0.25
CA THR A 136 -4.15 13.45 0.69
C THR A 136 -3.35 14.67 1.11
N GLN A 137 -3.96 15.59 1.87
CA GLN A 137 -3.26 16.78 2.38
C GLN A 137 -2.08 16.44 3.30
N LYS A 138 -2.11 15.29 4.00
CA LYS A 138 -1.13 14.92 5.04
C LYS A 138 -0.32 13.67 4.71
N GLY A 139 -0.52 13.07 3.55
CA GLY A 139 0.13 11.83 3.14
C GLY A 139 -0.67 11.12 2.06
N VAL A 140 -1.04 9.86 2.29
CA VAL A 140 -1.83 9.08 1.33
C VAL A 140 -2.92 8.26 2.04
N GLU A 141 -3.98 7.95 1.31
CA GLU A 141 -4.96 6.92 1.66
C GLU A 141 -4.69 5.70 0.77
N VAL A 142 -4.46 4.54 1.37
CA VAL A 142 -4.37 3.27 0.64
C VAL A 142 -5.67 2.51 0.78
N ARG A 143 -6.36 2.28 -0.34
CA ARG A 143 -7.59 1.49 -0.41
C ARG A 143 -7.26 0.10 -0.93
N VAL A 144 -7.53 -0.94 -0.15
CA VAL A 144 -7.23 -2.33 -0.50
C VAL A 144 -8.50 -3.04 -0.95
N TYR A 145 -8.42 -3.72 -2.09
CA TYR A 145 -9.54 -4.43 -2.69
C TYR A 145 -9.22 -5.93 -2.83
N ASP A 146 -10.18 -6.78 -2.43
CA ASP A 146 -10.20 -8.20 -2.78
C ASP A 146 -10.78 -8.33 -4.19
N VAL A 147 -9.99 -8.82 -5.15
CA VAL A 147 -10.42 -8.93 -6.56
C VAL A 147 -11.09 -10.27 -6.89
N VAL A 148 -11.20 -11.18 -5.92
CA VAL A 148 -11.85 -12.49 -6.09
C VAL A 148 -13.23 -12.51 -5.43
N GLN A 149 -13.48 -11.64 -4.45
CA GLN A 149 -14.84 -11.37 -3.99
C GLN A 149 -15.50 -10.36 -4.94
N ALA A 150 -16.50 -10.82 -5.70
CA ALA A 150 -17.32 -9.96 -6.53
C ALA A 150 -18.00 -8.87 -5.69
N ILE A 151 -18.23 -7.71 -6.32
CA ILE A 151 -19.20 -6.73 -5.82
C ILE A 151 -20.57 -7.32 -6.16
N ASP A 152 -21.32 -7.74 -5.15
CA ASP A 152 -22.73 -8.14 -5.29
C ASP A 152 -23.58 -6.98 -5.83
#